data_AF-A0A7H8KVY4-F1
#
_entry.id   AF-A0A7H8KVY4-F1
#
_cell.length_a   1.000
_cell.length_b   1.000
_cell.length_c   1.000
_cell.angle_alpha   90.00
_cell.angle_beta   90.00
_cell.angle_gamma   90.00
#
_symmetry.space_group_name_H-M   'P 1'
#
loop_
_entity.id
_entity.type
_entity.pdbx_description
1 polymer ?
#
loop_
_entity_poly.entity_id
_entity_poly.type
_entity_poly.pdbx_seq_one_letter_code
_entity_poly.pdbx_strand_id
1 'polypeptide(L)'
;MTASFPLADAESFGIVTDGVSRLVERYGWTWERLLDTLAKQGPERAVQAIRDAELAIEPGTFRGKRHDDMTAAYGQLVPGGE
;
A
#
# COMPACT_ATOMS: atom_id res chain seq x y z
N MET A 1 18.52 -4.20 -0.70
CA MET A 1 18.68 -3.14 0.30
C MET A 1 18.09 -3.64 1.61
N THR A 2 18.76 -3.40 2.73
CA THR A 2 18.27 -3.82 4.06
C THR A 2 18.26 -2.60 4.96
N ALA A 3 17.18 -2.42 5.73
CA ALA A 3 17.06 -1.42 6.76
C ALA A 3 16.47 -2.06 8.02
N SER A 4 16.83 -1.54 9.18
CA SER A 4 16.29 -1.97 10.46
C SER A 4 15.88 -0.76 11.29
N PHE A 5 14.76 -0.88 11.98
CA PHE A 5 14.20 0.15 12.84
C PHE A 5 13.91 -0.47 14.21
N PRO A 6 14.16 0.24 15.33
CA PRO A 6 13.73 -0.24 16.64
C PRO A 6 12.21 -0.42 16.68
N LEU A 7 11.73 -1.52 17.24
CA LEU A 7 10.29 -1.79 17.33
C LEU A 7 9.55 -0.72 18.14
N ALA A 8 10.22 -0.17 19.16
CA ALA A 8 9.67 0.88 20.02
C ALA A 8 9.40 2.21 19.28
N ASP A 9 10.00 2.40 18.11
CA ASP A 9 9.83 3.60 17.28
C ASP A 9 8.71 3.45 16.24
N ALA A 10 8.01 2.31 16.22
CA ALA A 10 6.95 2.01 15.27
C ALA A 10 5.65 1.60 15.98
N GLU A 11 4.53 2.16 15.54
CA GLU A 11 3.20 1.83 16.06
C GLU A 11 2.47 0.83 15.17
N SER A 12 2.79 0.83 13.87
CA SER A 12 2.17 -0.04 12.88
C SER A 12 3.05 -0.20 11.65
N PHE A 13 2.71 -1.15 10.81
CA PHE A 13 3.41 -1.40 9.55
C PHE A 13 2.45 -1.85 8.46
N GLY A 14 2.82 -1.54 7.21
CA GLY A 14 2.18 -2.08 6.01
C GLY A 14 3.18 -2.90 5.21
N ILE A 15 2.74 -4.05 4.70
CA ILE A 15 3.50 -4.87 3.74
C ILE A 15 2.67 -4.96 2.47
N VAL A 16 3.29 -4.65 1.33
CA VAL A 16 2.61 -4.57 0.05
C VAL A 16 3.45 -5.17 -1.08
N THR A 17 2.79 -5.70 -2.11
CA THR A 17 3.44 -6.02 -3.38
C THR A 17 3.61 -4.78 -4.24
N ASP A 18 4.42 -4.89 -5.30
CA ASP A 18 4.58 -3.85 -6.32
C ASP A 18 3.26 -3.49 -7.01
N GLY A 19 2.34 -4.45 -7.16
CA GLY A 19 0.97 -4.17 -7.64
C GLY A 19 0.24 -3.09 -6.82
N VAL A 20 0.49 -3.02 -5.51
CA VAL A 20 -0.10 -2.01 -4.61
C VAL A 20 0.73 -0.74 -4.53
N SER A 21 2.07 -0.82 -4.62
CA SER A 21 2.94 0.37 -4.62
C SER A 21 2.68 1.30 -5.80
N ARG A 22 2.05 0.80 -6.88
CA ARG A 22 1.57 1.61 -8.02
C ARG A 22 0.67 2.78 -7.63
N LEU A 23 -0.08 2.70 -6.53
CA LEU A 23 -0.84 3.85 -6.00
C LEU A 23 0.07 5.06 -5.79
N VAL A 24 1.24 4.82 -5.23
CA VAL A 24 2.24 5.86 -4.94
C VAL A 24 3.06 6.19 -6.19
N GLU A 25 3.55 5.17 -6.87
CA GLU A 25 4.50 5.34 -7.99
C GLU A 25 3.86 5.90 -9.26
N ARG A 26 2.56 5.64 -9.49
CA ARG A 26 1.88 5.93 -10.76
C ARG A 26 0.62 6.77 -10.60
N TYR A 27 -0.12 6.55 -9.52
CA TYR A 27 -1.44 7.18 -9.32
C TYR A 27 -1.41 8.36 -8.34
N GLY A 28 -0.21 8.84 -8.00
CA GLY A 28 0.00 10.11 -7.28
C GLY A 28 -0.37 10.09 -5.80
N TRP A 29 -0.54 8.91 -5.19
CA TRP A 29 -0.67 8.82 -3.74
C TRP A 29 0.67 9.07 -3.06
N THR A 30 0.62 9.45 -1.79
CA THR A 30 1.81 9.43 -0.93
C THR A 30 1.85 8.13 -0.13
N TRP A 31 3.02 7.78 0.42
CA TRP A 31 3.15 6.62 1.30
C TRP A 31 2.30 6.76 2.57
N GLU A 32 2.20 7.97 3.12
CA GLU A 32 1.36 8.28 4.28
C GLU A 32 -0.11 8.01 3.97
N ARG A 33 -0.61 8.45 2.82
CA ARG A 33 -2.00 8.17 2.39
C ARG A 33 -2.27 6.67 2.25
N LEU A 34 -1.31 5.91 1.71
CA LEU A 34 -1.43 4.47 1.60
C LEU A 34 -1.52 3.82 2.99
N LEU A 35 -0.59 4.14 3.89
CA LEU A 35 -0.60 3.62 5.27
C LEU A 35 -1.86 4.02 6.03
N ASP A 36 -2.33 5.26 5.89
CA ASP A 36 -3.59 5.74 6.48
C ASP A 36 -4.80 4.96 5.95
N THR A 37 -4.82 4.64 4.66
CA THR A 37 -5.89 3.85 4.05
C THR A 37 -5.89 2.44 4.61
N LEU A 38 -4.72 1.81 4.71
CA LEU A 38 -4.58 0.49 5.30
C LEU A 38 -5.03 0.47 6.76
N ALA A 39 -4.65 1.48 7.54
CA ALA A 39 -4.99 1.58 8.96
C ALA A 39 -6.48 1.84 9.20
N LYS A 40 -7.10 2.73 8.43
CA LYS A 40 -8.46 3.23 8.68
C LYS A 40 -9.55 2.47 7.92
N GLN A 41 -9.21 1.93 6.75
CA GLN A 41 -10.16 1.33 5.82
C GLN A 41 -9.80 -0.11 5.44
N GLY A 42 -8.65 -0.61 5.90
CA GLY A 42 -8.20 -1.97 5.65
C GLY A 42 -7.55 -2.20 4.26
N PRO A 43 -6.92 -3.36 4.06
CA PRO A 43 -6.25 -3.71 2.81
C PRO A 43 -7.15 -3.75 1.57
N GLU A 44 -8.39 -4.19 1.73
CA GLU A 44 -9.36 -4.29 0.63
C GLU A 44 -9.61 -2.93 -0.03
N ARG A 45 -9.63 -1.86 0.76
CA ARG A 45 -9.80 -0.50 0.22
C ARG A 45 -8.64 -0.08 -0.68
N ALA A 46 -7.41 -0.47 -0.35
CA ALA A 46 -6.24 -0.19 -1.18
C ALA A 46 -6.35 -0.94 -2.52
N VAL A 47 -6.78 -2.20 -2.50
CA VAL A 47 -7.05 -2.97 -3.73
C VAL A 47 -8.12 -2.28 -4.58
N GLN A 48 -9.23 -1.86 -3.97
CA GLN A 48 -10.28 -1.14 -4.68
C GLN A 48 -9.77 0.17 -5.28
N ALA A 49 -8.94 0.92 -4.56
CA ALA A 49 -8.38 2.18 -5.05
C ALA A 49 -7.50 1.98 -6.29
N ILE A 50 -6.78 0.86 -6.39
CA ILE A 50 -6.02 0.52 -7.59
C ILE A 50 -6.96 0.26 -8.75
N ARG A 51 -8.04 -0.50 -8.53
CA ARG A 51 -9.05 -0.76 -9.59
C ARG A 51 -9.71 0.54 -10.05
N ASP A 52 -10.07 1.41 -9.13
CA ASP A 52 -10.65 2.73 -9.45
C ASP A 52 -9.66 3.56 -10.30
N ALA A 53 -8.39 3.59 -9.91
CA ALA A 53 -7.34 4.31 -10.65
C ALA A 53 -7.10 3.68 -12.03
N GLU A 54 -6.98 2.36 -12.12
CA GLU A 54 -6.82 1.62 -13.37
C GLU A 54 -7.96 1.90 -14.35
N LEU A 55 -9.19 2.09 -13.88
CA LEU A 55 -10.36 2.43 -14.70
C LEU A 55 -10.38 3.90 -15.14
N ALA A 56 -9.89 4.80 -14.30
CA ALA A 56 -9.86 6.24 -14.59
C ALA A 56 -8.76 6.67 -15.57
N ILE A 57 -7.71 5.86 -15.76
CA ILE A 57 -6.64 6.19 -16.72
C ILE A 57 -6.98 5.74 -18.14
N GLU A 58 -6.47 6.50 -19.12
CA GLU A 58 -6.55 6.10 -20.52
C GLU A 58 -5.68 4.85 -20.80
N PRO A 59 -6.17 3.90 -21.62
CA PRO A 59 -5.35 2.77 -22.03
C PRO A 59 -4.03 3.23 -22.66
N GLY A 60 -2.90 2.73 -22.14
CA GLY A 60 -1.57 3.05 -22.66
C GLY A 60 -0.84 4.20 -21.95
N THR A 61 -1.44 4.85 -20.95
CA THR A 61 -0.74 5.88 -20.14
C THR A 61 0.55 5.34 -19.50
N PHE A 62 0.55 4.07 -19.07
CA PHE A 62 1.75 3.39 -18.56
C PHE A 62 2.09 2.19 -19.43
N ARG A 63 3.39 1.94 -19.64
CA ARG A 63 3.87 0.72 -20.30
C ARG A 63 3.66 -0.49 -19.37
N GLY A 64 3.34 -1.65 -19.97
CA GLY A 64 3.17 -2.92 -19.25
C GLY A 64 1.70 -3.30 -19.03
N LYS A 65 1.47 -4.28 -18.15
CA LYS A 65 0.12 -4.80 -17.86
C LYS A 65 -0.71 -3.75 -17.12
N ARG A 66 -1.97 -3.57 -17.55
CA ARG A 66 -2.96 -2.73 -16.86
C ARG A 66 -3.19 -3.22 -15.44
N HIS A 67 -3.35 -4.54 -15.28
CA HIS A 67 -3.59 -5.21 -14.01
C HIS A 67 -2.35 -5.99 -13.54
N ASP A 68 -2.16 -6.02 -12.23
CA ASP A 68 -1.14 -6.85 -11.56
C ASP A 68 -1.75 -7.59 -10.36
N ASP A 69 -1.00 -8.54 -9.81
CA ASP A 69 -1.37 -9.17 -8.54
C ASP A 69 -1.12 -8.19 -7.39
N MET A 70 -2.13 -8.03 -6.53
CA MET A 70 -2.16 -7.00 -5.48
C MET A 70 -2.35 -7.68 -4.14
N THR A 71 -1.32 -7.61 -3.28
CA THR A 71 -1.41 -8.08 -1.91
C THR A 71 -1.02 -6.94 -0.98
N ALA A 72 -1.83 -6.73 0.05
CA ALA A 72 -1.54 -5.80 1.13
C ALA A 72 -1.88 -6.45 2.48
N ALA A 73 -1.03 -6.19 3.47
CA ALA A 73 -1.25 -6.55 4.86
C ALA A 73 -0.94 -5.33 5.73
N TYR A 74 -1.70 -5.18 6.81
CA TYR A 74 -1.51 -4.14 7.81
C TYR A 74 -1.47 -4.78 9.20
N GLY A 75 -0.52 -4.33 10.03
CA GLY A 75 -0.37 -4.79 11.39
C GLY A 75 -0.16 -3.62 12.33
N GLN A 76 -0.78 -3.68 13.50
CA GLN A 76 -0.45 -2.82 14.63
C GLN A 76 0.55 -3.53 15.54
N LEU A 77 1.50 -2.77 16.05
CA LEU A 77 2.47 -3.27 17.00
C LEU A 77 1.90 -3.08 18.40
N VAL A 78 1.61 -4.20 19.06
CA VAL A 78 1.27 -4.20 20.48
C VAL A 78 2.57 -4.38 21.28
N PRO A 79 2.88 -3.51 22.25
CA PRO A 79 3.95 -3.77 23.20
C PRO A 79 3.70 -5.12 23.86
N GLY A 80 4.71 -5.98 23.91
CA GLY A 80 4.59 -7.26 24.61
C GLY A 80 4.18 -7.00 26.05
N GLY A 81 3.01 -7.49 26.46
CA GLY A 81 2.62 -7.50 27.86
C GLY A 81 3.57 -8.38 28.66
N GLU A 82 3.89 -7.94 29.88
CA GLU A 82 4.70 -8.70 30.86
C GLU A 82 4.03 -10.02 31.26
#